data_AF-A0A524INC1-F1
#
_entry.id   AF-A0A524INC1-F1
#
_cell.length_a   1.000
_cell.length_b   1.000
_cell.length_c   1.000
_cell.angle_alpha   90.00
_cell.angle_beta   90.00
_cell.angle_gamma   90.00
#
_symmetry.space_group_name_H-M   'P 1'
#
loop_
_entity.id
_entity.type
_entity.pdbx_description
1 polymer ?
#
loop_
_entity_poly.entity_id
_entity_poly.type
_entity_poly.pdbx_seq_one_letter_code
_entity_poly.pdbx_strand_id
1 'polypeptide(L)' 'MKKNMLTAVLILFAACYLSAEGGQELPHIHTVAKSGTLAELRAAVRAGEDIHERDNQGRTPLLWAARDNRDP' A
#
# COMPACT_ATOMS: atom_id res chain seq x y z
N MET A 1 -38.64 11.86 17.59
CA MET A 1 -38.26 10.53 17.04
C MET A 1 -37.66 10.60 15.63
N LYS A 2 -38.24 11.33 14.65
CA LYS A 2 -37.74 11.33 13.25
C LYS A 2 -36.38 12.04 13.04
N LYS A 3 -36.08 13.13 13.75
CA LYS A 3 -34.81 13.87 13.65
C LYS A 3 -33.60 13.02 14.05
N ASN A 4 -33.72 12.26 15.14
CA ASN A 4 -32.66 11.41 15.67
C ASN A 4 -32.35 10.20 14.75
N MET A 5 -33.36 9.72 14.04
CA MET A 5 -33.23 8.63 13.07
C MET A 5 -32.49 9.11 11.81
N LEU A 6 -32.81 10.31 11.33
CA LEU A 6 -32.13 10.90 10.17
C LEU A 6 -30.66 11.22 10.48
N THR A 7 -30.36 11.73 11.68
CA THR A 7 -28.98 11.94 12.11
C THR A 7 -28.18 10.64 12.23
N ALA A 8 -28.80 9.55 12.70
CA ALA A 8 -28.14 8.26 12.79
C ALA A 8 -27.80 7.68 11.40
N VAL A 9 -28.70 7.82 10.42
CA VAL A 9 -28.45 7.38 9.03
C VAL A 9 -27.35 8.21 8.37
N LEU A 10 -27.33 9.54 8.60
CA LEU A 10 -26.28 10.41 8.08
C LEU A 10 -24.90 10.07 8.66
N ILE A 11 -24.82 9.76 9.96
CA ILE A 11 -23.57 9.32 10.60
C ILE A 11 -23.10 7.99 10.02
N LEU A 12 -24.00 7.03 9.81
CA LEU A 12 -23.66 5.72 9.24
C LEU A 12 -23.14 5.85 7.80
N PHE A 13 -23.77 6.68 6.98
CA PHE A 13 -23.31 6.96 5.62
C PHE A 13 -21.96 7.70 5.59
N ALA A 14 -21.76 8.69 6.46
CA ALA A 14 -20.48 9.41 6.55
C ALA A 14 -19.34 8.49 7.03
N ALA A 15 -19.62 7.57 7.95
CA ALA A 15 -18.65 6.59 8.43
C ALA A 15 -18.23 5.60 7.34
N CYS A 16 -19.13 5.21 6.44
CA CYS A 16 -18.80 4.36 5.28
C CYS A 16 -17.92 5.06 4.24
N TYR A 17 -18.01 6.39 4.09
CA TYR A 17 -17.15 7.14 3.17
C TYR A 17 -15.73 7.37 3.71
N LEU A 18 -15.54 7.32 5.03
CA LEU A 18 -14.24 7.58 5.66
C LEU A 18 -13.30 6.37 5.65
N SER A 19 -13.77 5.18 5.25
CA SER A 19 -12.99 3.96 5.26
C SER A 19 -12.69 3.48 3.84
N ALA A 20 -11.78 4.17 3.16
CA ALA A 20 -11.24 3.73 1.87
C ALA A 20 -9.73 3.93 1.80
N GLU A 21 -9.01 3.51 2.84
CA GLU A 21 -7.60 3.16 2.69
C GLU A 21 -7.48 1.64 2.55
N GLY A 22 -8.02 1.12 1.45
CA GLY A 22 -7.72 -0.23 0.97
C GLY A 22 -6.31 -0.25 0.37
N GLY A 23 -5.29 -0.04 1.19
CA GLY A 23 -3.91 -0.19 0.76
C GLY A 23 -3.68 -1.63 0.29
N GLN A 24 -3.10 -1.80 -0.90
CA GLN A 24 -2.69 -3.13 -1.33
C GLN A 24 -1.66 -3.66 -0.34
N GLU A 25 -1.92 -4.84 0.25
CA GLU A 25 -0.90 -5.58 0.98
C GLU A 25 0.22 -5.97 -0.01
N LEU A 26 1.42 -5.47 0.25
CA LEU A 26 2.59 -5.65 -0.59
C LEU A 26 3.58 -6.56 0.11
N PRO A 27 4.23 -7.48 -0.62
CA PRO A 27 5.42 -8.14 -0.08
C PRO A 27 6.47 -7.09 0.33
N HIS A 28 7.24 -7.43 1.35
CA HIS A 28 8.17 -6.49 1.99
C HIS A 28 9.18 -5.91 0.99
N ILE A 29 9.73 -6.72 0.09
CA ILE A 29 10.67 -6.26 -0.93
C ILE A 29 10.08 -5.19 -1.87
N HIS A 30 8.77 -5.17 -2.11
CA HIS A 30 8.11 -4.11 -2.91
C HIS A 30 8.07 -2.79 -2.16
N THR A 31 7.81 -2.80 -0.85
CA THR A 31 7.76 -1.55 -0.06
C THR A 31 9.15 -0.93 0.10
N VAL A 32 10.17 -1.77 0.29
CA VAL A 32 11.57 -1.34 0.33
C VAL A 32 12.03 -0.82 -1.04
N ALA A 33 11.69 -1.49 -2.14
CA ALA A 33 12.02 -1.00 -3.48
C ALA A 33 11.32 0.33 -3.82
N LYS A 34 10.09 0.51 -3.36
CA LYS A 34 9.28 1.72 -3.59
C LYS A 34 9.85 2.97 -2.91
N SER A 35 10.29 2.83 -1.66
CA SER A 35 10.57 4.00 -0.80
C SER A 35 11.71 3.81 0.21
N GLY A 36 12.30 2.62 0.27
CA GLY A 36 13.40 2.33 1.17
C GLY A 36 14.74 2.86 0.67
N THR A 37 15.72 2.82 1.56
CA THR A 37 17.12 3.13 1.27
C THR A 37 17.81 1.96 0.56
N LEU A 38 18.93 2.23 -0.10
CA LEU A 38 19.78 1.19 -0.69
C LEU A 38 20.27 0.17 0.35
N ALA A 39 20.47 0.60 1.61
CA ALA A 39 20.91 -0.28 2.69
C ALA A 39 19.82 -1.28 3.07
N GLU A 40 18.57 -0.84 3.18
CA GLU A 40 17.40 -1.69 3.45
C GLU A 40 17.17 -2.66 2.29
N LEU A 41 17.23 -2.18 1.04
CA LEU A 41 17.07 -3.04 -0.13
C LEU A 41 18.13 -4.15 -0.16
N ARG A 42 19.38 -3.80 0.13
CA ARG A 42 20.47 -4.79 0.24
C ARG A 42 20.26 -5.76 1.41
N ALA A 43 19.65 -5.32 2.50
CA ALA A 43 19.35 -6.18 3.65
C ALA A 43 18.26 -7.20 3.30
N ALA A 44 17.19 -6.76 2.64
CA ALA A 44 16.11 -7.61 2.13
C ALA A 44 16.65 -8.72 1.21
N VAL A 45 17.49 -8.35 0.24
CA VAL A 45 18.12 -9.32 -0.67
C VAL A 45 19.02 -10.31 0.07
N ARG A 46 19.81 -9.85 1.05
CA ARG A 46 20.64 -10.75 1.88
C ARG A 46 19.81 -11.67 2.78
N ALA A 47 18.62 -11.25 3.17
CA ALA A 47 17.69 -12.07 3.93
C ALA A 47 17.01 -13.16 3.06
N GLY A 48 17.25 -13.15 1.74
CA GLY A 48 16.73 -14.15 0.81
C GLY A 48 15.37 -13.80 0.21
N GLU A 49 14.92 -12.54 0.34
CA GLU A 49 13.71 -12.09 -0.36
C GLU A 49 13.89 -12.15 -1.88
N ASP A 50 12.85 -12.60 -2.59
CA ASP A 50 12.89 -12.75 -4.04
C ASP A 50 12.75 -11.39 -4.73
N ILE A 51 13.84 -10.94 -5.36
CA ILE A 51 13.87 -9.69 -6.15
C ILE A 51 12.91 -9.70 -7.35
N HIS A 52 12.37 -10.86 -7.72
CA HIS A 52 11.41 -11.05 -8.79
C HIS A 52 9.99 -11.35 -8.30
N GLU A 53 9.75 -11.28 -6.98
CA GLU A 53 8.44 -11.55 -6.38
C GLU A 53 7.36 -10.68 -7.03
N ARG A 54 6.22 -11.28 -7.36
CA ARG A 54 5.10 -10.58 -7.98
C ARG A 54 4.04 -10.29 -6.94
N ASP A 55 3.62 -9.03 -6.87
CA ASP A 55 2.46 -8.66 -6.07
C ASP A 55 1.14 -9.17 -6.70
N ASN A 56 0.01 -8.89 -6.05
CA ASN A 56 -1.31 -9.28 -6.53
C ASN A 56 -1.71 -8.69 -7.89
N GLN A 57 -0.98 -7.68 -8.38
CA GLN A 57 -1.15 -7.08 -9.70
C GLN A 57 -0.09 -7.55 -10.70
N GLY A 58 0.75 -8.53 -10.35
CA GLY A 58 1.82 -9.05 -11.18
C GLY A 58 3.06 -8.14 -11.26
N ARG A 59 3.16 -7.10 -10.42
CA ARG A 59 4.27 -6.16 -10.43
C ARG A 59 5.44 -6.70 -9.61
N THR A 60 6.64 -6.54 -10.14
CA THR A 60 7.90 -6.82 -9.45
C THR A 60 8.34 -5.63 -8.58
N PRO A 61 9.28 -5.82 -7.64
CA PRO A 61 9.84 -4.72 -6.85
C PRO A 61 10.43 -3.61 -7.73
N LEU A 62 11.08 -3.98 -8.84
CA LEU A 62 11.64 -3.03 -9.81
C LEU A 62 10.55 -2.12 -10.43
N LEU A 63 9.37 -2.66 -10.73
CA LEU A 63 8.28 -1.85 -11.26
C LEU A 63 7.77 -0.83 -10.24
N TRP A 64 7.77 -1.18 -8.95
CA TRP A 64 7.43 -0.24 -7.88
C TRP A 64 8.49 0.85 -7.70
N ALA A 65 9.78 0.49 -7.74
CA ALA A 65 10.88 1.45 -7.68
C ALA A 65 10.84 2.44 -8.85
N ALA A 66 10.65 1.95 -10.07
CA ALA A 66 10.60 2.79 -11.27
C ALA A 66 9.41 3.76 -11.25
N ARG A 67 8.24 3.30 -10.78
CA ARG A 67 7.03 4.15 -10.70
C ARG A 67 7.22 5.33 -9.75
N ASP A 68 7.88 5.11 -8.63
CA ASP A 68 8.01 6.11 -7.56
C ASP A 68 9.41 6.75 -7.51
N ASN A 69 10.25 6.51 -8.53
CA ASN A 69 11.55 7.16 -8.64
C ASN A 69 11.38 8.66 -8.89
N ARG A 70 11.90 9.47 -7.96
CA ARG A 70 11.82 10.94 -8.03
C ARG A 70 12.95 11.56 -8.86
N ASP A 71 13.94 10.77 -9.28
CA ASP A 71 15.13 11.21 -10.02
C ASP A 71 15.46 10.19 -11.15
N PRO A 72 14.88 10.36 -12.34
CA PRO A 72 14.96 9.40 -13.45
C PRO A 72 16.28 9.41 -14.24
#